data_AF-A0A2D9LBF0-F1
#
_entry.id   AF-A0A2D9LBF0-F1
#
_cell.length_a   1.000
_cell.length_b   1.000
_cell.length_c   1.000
_cell.angle_alpha   90.00
_cell.angle_beta   90.00
_cell.angle_gamma   90.00
#
_symmetry.space_group_name_H-M   'P 1'
#
loop_
_entity.id
_entity.type
_entity.pdbx_description
1 polymer ?
#
loop_
_entity_poly.entity_id
_entity_poly.type
_entity_poly.pdbx_seq_one_letter_code
_entity_poly.pdbx_strand_id
1 'polypeptide(L)'
;NGSKAFKGISVSGFPNLFMLYGPNTNLAHNSILFMLESQYRYVLSALDALSRYPGAAMDVREDRQSRYCQVVQRGLEGSVWDAGCSSWYLDEHGRNTVNWPGFTFSYRFATRSVDTADYQFLDPVNA
;
A
#
# COMPACT_ATOMS: atom_id res chain seq x y z
N ASN A 1 10.99 -13.84 -0.39
CA ASN A 1 10.79 -12.37 -0.58
C ASN A 1 9.46 -12.18 -1.29
N GLY A 2 8.37 -11.85 -0.58
CA GLY A 2 7.08 -11.56 -1.22
C GLY A 2 6.89 -10.09 -1.66
N SER A 3 5.89 -9.85 -2.52
CA SER A 3 5.57 -8.53 -3.08
C SER A 3 5.18 -7.52 -1.99
N LYS A 4 5.70 -6.29 -2.08
CA LYS A 4 5.46 -5.21 -1.11
C LYS A 4 4.98 -3.96 -1.81
N ALA A 5 4.04 -3.27 -1.18
CA ALA A 5 3.56 -1.97 -1.62
C ALA A 5 3.09 -1.17 -0.40
N PHE A 6 3.40 0.12 -0.37
CA PHE A 6 2.87 1.04 0.62
C PHE A 6 1.37 1.24 0.39
N LYS A 7 0.57 0.90 1.39
CA LYS A 7 -0.91 0.90 1.31
C LYS A 7 -1.47 0.06 0.15
N GLY A 8 -0.68 -0.83 -0.45
CA GLY A 8 -1.07 -1.54 -1.68
C GLY A 8 -1.27 -0.62 -2.89
N ILE A 9 -0.70 0.59 -2.86
CA ILE A 9 -0.90 1.64 -3.87
C ILE A 9 0.42 2.08 -4.51
N SER A 10 1.44 2.37 -3.70
CA SER A 10 2.74 2.89 -4.19
C SER A 10 3.87 1.90 -3.91
N VAL A 11 4.88 1.88 -4.76
CA VAL A 11 6.08 1.04 -4.58
C VAL A 11 7.31 1.93 -4.62
N SER A 12 8.14 1.87 -3.57
CA SER A 12 9.38 2.65 -3.48
C SER A 12 10.33 2.27 -4.61
N GLY A 13 10.95 3.26 -5.24
CA GLY A 13 11.78 3.09 -6.42
C GLY A 13 11.00 3.01 -7.73
N PHE A 14 9.67 3.17 -7.71
CA PHE A 14 8.83 3.28 -8.90
C PHE A 14 8.05 4.61 -8.87
N PRO A 15 8.71 5.73 -9.18
CA PRO A 15 8.10 7.06 -9.10
C PRO A 15 6.89 7.18 -10.02
N ASN A 16 5.85 7.89 -9.57
CA ASN A 16 4.59 8.10 -10.28
C ASN A 16 3.82 6.83 -10.67
N LEU A 17 4.24 5.66 -10.19
CA LEU A 17 3.49 4.42 -10.35
C LEU A 17 2.48 4.27 -9.19
N PHE A 18 1.20 4.23 -9.54
CA PHE A 18 0.12 3.92 -8.61
C PHE A 18 -0.62 2.67 -9.09
N MET A 19 -0.74 1.67 -8.22
CA MET A 19 -1.54 0.47 -8.45
C MET A 19 -2.81 0.52 -7.63
N LEU A 20 -3.87 -0.05 -8.17
CA LEU A 20 -5.07 -0.37 -7.41
C LEU A 20 -5.07 -1.86 -7.14
N TYR A 21 -5.56 -2.23 -5.96
CA TYR A 21 -5.62 -3.61 -5.50
C TYR A 21 -4.26 -4.33 -5.48
N GLY A 22 -3.23 -3.61 -5.03
CA GLY A 22 -1.90 -4.18 -4.84
C GLY A 22 -1.80 -5.10 -3.61
N PRO A 23 -0.58 -5.60 -3.32
CA PRO A 23 -0.31 -6.46 -2.17
C PRO A 23 -0.85 -5.88 -0.85
N ASN A 24 -1.26 -6.75 0.07
CA ASN A 24 -1.83 -6.41 1.38
C ASN A 24 -3.20 -5.70 1.37
N THR A 25 -4.02 -5.89 0.33
CA THR A 25 -5.33 -5.21 0.20
C THR A 25 -6.51 -6.14 -0.04
N ASN A 26 -6.27 -7.44 -0.22
CA ASN A 26 -7.33 -8.43 -0.35
C ASN A 26 -8.12 -8.57 0.96
N LEU A 27 -9.42 -8.83 0.82
CA LEU A 27 -10.37 -9.01 1.92
C LEU A 27 -11.11 -10.32 1.72
N ALA A 28 -11.36 -11.04 2.80
CA ALA A 28 -12.11 -12.29 2.73
C ALA A 28 -13.62 -12.16 2.99
N HIS A 29 -14.05 -11.10 3.68
CA HIS A 29 -15.41 -10.98 4.20
C HIS A 29 -16.12 -9.65 3.89
N ASN A 30 -15.42 -8.72 3.25
CA ASN A 30 -15.92 -7.36 2.99
C ASN A 30 -15.81 -7.01 1.50
N SER A 31 -16.53 -5.98 1.06
CA SER A 31 -16.51 -5.54 -0.33
C SER A 31 -15.16 -4.95 -0.73
N ILE A 32 -14.50 -5.61 -1.68
CA ILE A 32 -13.28 -5.12 -2.35
C ILE A 32 -13.47 -3.74 -3.02
N LEU A 33 -14.68 -3.43 -3.49
CA LEU A 33 -15.00 -2.12 -4.08
C LEU A 33 -14.74 -0.99 -3.09
N PHE A 34 -14.97 -1.22 -1.79
CA PHE A 34 -14.70 -0.21 -0.77
C PHE A 34 -13.21 0.10 -0.63
N MET A 35 -12.34 -0.91 -0.78
CA MET A 35 -10.89 -0.72 -0.80
C MET A 35 -10.47 0.06 -2.05
N LEU A 36 -10.99 -0.33 -3.22
CA LEU A 36 -10.72 0.32 -4.50
C LEU A 36 -11.15 1.79 -4.50
N GLU A 37 -12.34 2.11 -4.00
CA GLU A 37 -12.80 3.50 -3.86
C GLU A 37 -11.89 4.33 -2.93
N SER A 38 -11.41 3.71 -1.85
CA SER A 38 -10.50 4.34 -0.91
C SER A 38 -9.12 4.59 -1.52
N GLN A 39 -8.61 3.63 -2.30
CA GLN A 39 -7.37 3.77 -3.07
C GLN A 39 -7.50 4.83 -4.16
N TYR A 40 -8.60 4.82 -4.92
CA TYR A 40 -8.87 5.79 -5.97
C TYR A 40 -8.85 7.23 -5.42
N ARG A 41 -9.53 7.48 -4.30
CA ARG A 41 -9.50 8.79 -3.62
C ARG A 41 -8.09 9.19 -3.18
N TYR A 42 -7.32 8.24 -2.66
CA TYR A 42 -5.93 8.48 -2.27
C TYR A 42 -5.04 8.86 -3.46
N VAL A 43 -5.18 8.14 -4.59
CA VAL A 43 -4.45 8.43 -5.83
C VAL A 43 -4.80 9.81 -6.36
N LEU A 44 -6.08 10.19 -6.37
CA LEU A 44 -6.47 11.56 -6.75
C LEU A 44 -5.84 12.61 -5.84
N SER A 45 -5.77 12.36 -4.53
CA SER A 45 -5.09 13.25 -3.58
C SER A 45 -3.58 13.33 -3.82
N ALA A 46 -2.94 12.23 -4.24
CA ALA A 46 -1.53 12.21 -4.62
C ALA A 46 -1.27 13.03 -5.90
N LEU A 47 -2.15 12.90 -6.90
CA LEU A 47 -2.08 13.68 -8.14
C LEU A 47 -2.29 15.19 -7.87
N ASP A 48 -3.21 15.55 -6.98
CA ASP A 48 -3.37 16.95 -6.54
C ASP A 48 -2.10 17.48 -5.86
N ALA A 49 -1.47 16.69 -4.99
CA ALA A 49 -0.22 17.07 -4.37
C ALA A 49 0.91 17.25 -5.40
N LEU A 50 1.04 16.32 -6.36
CA LEU A 50 2.03 16.37 -7.43
C LEU A 50 1.84 17.60 -8.33
N SER A 51 0.59 18.03 -8.57
CA SER A 51 0.30 19.22 -9.39
C SER A 51 0.92 20.51 -8.85
N ARG A 52 1.27 20.54 -7.55
CA ARG A 52 1.92 21.68 -6.88
C ARG A 52 3.43 21.71 -7.06
N TYR A 53 4.02 20.64 -7.60
CA TYR A 53 5.46 20.48 -7.85
C TYR A 53 5.69 20.17 -9.33
N PRO A 54 5.49 21.16 -10.22
CA PRO A 54 5.63 20.95 -11.66
C PRO A 54 7.03 20.47 -12.00
N GLY A 55 7.10 19.41 -12.80
CA GLY A 55 8.36 18.81 -13.20
C GLY A 55 8.94 17.84 -12.17
N ALA A 56 8.37 17.65 -10.98
CA ALA A 56 8.84 16.64 -10.04
C ALA A 56 8.17 15.26 -10.24
N ALA A 57 8.84 14.19 -9.83
CA ALA A 57 8.27 12.86 -9.69
C ALA A 57 8.04 12.53 -8.20
N MET A 58 6.95 11.83 -7.89
CA MET A 58 6.60 11.43 -6.53
C MET A 58 6.94 9.96 -6.32
N ASP A 59 7.84 9.68 -5.38
CA ASP A 59 8.20 8.32 -4.99
C ASP A 59 7.95 8.11 -3.49
N VAL A 60 7.46 6.94 -3.11
CA VAL A 60 7.25 6.63 -1.69
C VAL A 60 8.59 6.31 -1.06
N ARG A 61 8.81 6.84 0.14
CA ARG A 61 10.06 6.57 0.86
C ARG A 61 10.14 5.10 1.27
N GLU A 62 11.32 4.50 1.12
CA GLU A 62 11.54 3.08 1.44
C GLU A 62 11.26 2.78 2.92
N ASP A 63 11.63 3.68 3.83
CA ASP A 63 11.41 3.52 5.26
C ASP A 63 9.91 3.50 5.61
N ARG A 64 9.11 4.28 4.88
CA ARG A 64 7.64 4.33 5.04
C ARG A 64 6.97 3.08 4.52
N GLN A 65 7.36 2.62 3.34
CA GLN A 65 6.90 1.35 2.79
C GLN A 65 7.24 0.19 3.74
N SER A 66 8.49 0.11 4.18
CA SER A 66 8.97 -0.97 5.05
C SER A 66 8.24 -1.01 6.38
N ARG A 67 8.08 0.16 7.03
CA ARG A 67 7.32 0.27 8.29
C ARG A 67 5.86 -0.13 8.11
N TYR A 68 5.21 0.29 7.02
CA TYR A 68 3.83 -0.10 6.73
C TYR A 68 3.70 -1.61 6.57
N CYS A 69 4.55 -2.23 5.74
CA CYS A 69 4.54 -3.67 5.55
C CYS A 69 4.77 -4.42 6.87
N GLN A 70 5.68 -3.96 7.73
CA GLN A 70 5.89 -4.56 9.06
C GLN A 70 4.65 -4.45 9.97
N VAL A 71 3.94 -3.31 9.95
CA VAL A 71 2.70 -3.14 10.71
C VAL A 71 1.61 -4.08 10.20
N VAL A 72 1.46 -4.22 8.88
CA VAL A 72 0.51 -5.15 8.28
C VAL A 72 0.85 -6.59 8.65
N GLN A 73 2.11 -7.00 8.50
CA GLN A 73 2.52 -8.37 8.82
C GLN A 73 2.27 -8.71 10.29
N ARG A 74 2.62 -7.81 11.22
CA ARG A 74 2.29 -8.00 12.66
C ARG A 74 0.80 -8.06 12.94
N GLY A 75 -0.04 -7.41 12.14
CA GLY A 75 -1.49 -7.52 12.26
C GLY A 75 -2.04 -8.84 11.72
N LEU A 76 -1.31 -9.50 10.82
CA LEU A 76 -1.65 -10.81 10.27
C LEU A 76 -1.18 -11.97 11.16
N GLU A 77 -0.09 -11.77 11.92
CA GLU A 77 0.43 -12.74 12.91
C GLU A 77 -0.69 -13.20 13.86
N GLY A 78 -0.93 -14.51 13.93
CA GLY A 78 -1.96 -15.09 14.81
C GLY A 78 -3.42 -14.94 14.32
N SER A 79 -3.63 -14.41 13.11
CA SER A 79 -4.96 -14.40 12.47
C SER A 79 -5.27 -15.76 11.81
N VAL A 80 -6.54 -16.02 11.51
CA VAL A 80 -6.96 -17.22 10.75
C VAL A 80 -6.31 -17.30 9.36
N TRP A 81 -5.75 -16.20 8.86
CA TRP A 81 -5.03 -16.11 7.59
C TRP A 81 -3.56 -16.54 7.68
N ASP A 82 -3.08 -16.83 8.89
CA ASP A 82 -1.76 -17.36 9.24
C ASP A 82 -1.84 -18.87 9.56
N ALA A 83 -3.00 -19.36 10.00
CA ALA A 83 -3.15 -20.67 10.64
C ALA A 83 -3.73 -21.82 9.77
N GLY A 84 -3.93 -21.65 8.46
CA GLY A 84 -4.75 -22.63 7.73
C GLY A 84 -4.38 -22.88 6.28
N CYS A 85 -3.66 -23.98 6.06
CA CYS A 85 -3.44 -24.68 4.80
C CYS A 85 -2.77 -23.87 3.68
N SER A 86 -1.49 -24.18 3.41
CA SER A 86 -0.83 -24.21 2.09
C SER A 86 -1.54 -23.46 0.96
N SER A 87 -1.80 -22.17 1.16
CA SER A 87 -2.66 -21.37 0.29
C SER A 87 -1.78 -20.41 -0.49
N TRP A 88 -2.19 -20.13 -1.73
CA TRP A 88 -1.58 -19.22 -2.72
C TRP A 88 -1.15 -17.84 -2.19
N TYR A 89 -1.50 -17.49 -0.95
CA TYR A 89 -1.20 -16.21 -0.31
C TYR A 89 0.14 -16.18 0.46
N LEU A 90 0.75 -17.34 0.72
CA LEU A 90 2.00 -17.44 1.47
C LEU A 90 3.19 -17.36 0.52
N ASP A 91 4.13 -16.43 0.77
CA ASP A 91 5.43 -16.45 0.10
C ASP A 91 6.28 -17.66 0.57
N GLU A 92 7.43 -17.89 -0.06
CA GLU A 92 8.37 -18.97 0.30
C GLU A 92 8.86 -18.93 1.77
N HIS A 93 8.54 -17.87 2.53
CA HIS A 93 8.84 -17.74 3.95
C HIS A 93 7.60 -17.75 4.84
N GLY A 94 6.43 -18.15 4.33
CA GLY A 94 5.20 -18.23 5.11
C GLY A 94 4.57 -16.86 5.41
N ARG A 95 4.92 -15.79 4.68
CA ARG A 95 4.32 -14.46 4.89
C ARG A 95 3.12 -14.28 3.99
N ASN A 96 1.99 -13.87 4.57
CA ASN A 96 0.81 -13.50 3.81
C ASN A 96 0.98 -12.09 3.24
N THR A 97 1.32 -11.98 1.95
CA THR A 97 1.55 -10.68 1.29
C THR A 97 0.31 -10.12 0.59
N VAL A 98 -0.84 -10.77 0.74
CA VAL A 98 -2.01 -10.48 -0.07
C VAL A 98 -3.14 -9.86 0.75
N ASN A 99 -3.33 -10.29 2.00
CA ASN A 99 -4.49 -9.91 2.79
C ASN A 99 -4.27 -8.65 3.65
N TRP A 100 -5.34 -7.89 3.82
CA TRP A 100 -5.42 -6.80 4.80
C TRP A 100 -5.95 -7.35 6.14
N PRO A 101 -5.23 -7.19 7.27
CA PRO A 101 -5.63 -7.75 8.58
C PRO A 101 -6.68 -6.93 9.33
N GLY A 102 -6.85 -5.64 8.97
CA GLY A 102 -7.64 -4.71 9.74
C GLY A 102 -9.08 -4.57 9.27
N PHE A 103 -9.84 -3.73 9.96
CA PHE A 103 -11.14 -3.30 9.46
C PHE A 103 -11.01 -2.39 8.23
N THR A 104 -12.03 -2.43 7.35
CA THR A 104 -12.06 -1.60 6.13
C THR A 104 -12.11 -0.10 6.44
N PHE A 105 -12.76 0.32 7.54
CA PHE A 105 -12.78 1.72 7.96
C PHE A 105 -11.39 2.24 8.35
N SER A 106 -10.55 1.40 8.98
CA SER A 106 -9.17 1.76 9.33
C SER A 106 -8.34 1.98 8.07
N TYR A 107 -8.56 1.15 7.04
CA TYR A 107 -7.92 1.34 5.74
C TYR A 107 -8.38 2.64 5.08
N ARG A 108 -9.70 2.90 5.02
CA ARG A 108 -10.24 4.15 4.48
C ARG A 108 -9.72 5.39 5.19
N PHE A 109 -9.52 5.30 6.51
CA PHE A 109 -8.90 6.39 7.26
C PHE A 109 -7.43 6.58 6.87
N ALA A 110 -6.66 5.49 6.78
CA ALA A 110 -5.25 5.52 6.38
C ALA A 110 -5.04 6.01 4.93
N THR A 111 -6.05 5.86 4.07
CA THR A 111 -6.03 6.30 2.67
C THR A 111 -6.93 7.51 2.40
N ARG A 112 -7.36 8.26 3.43
CA ARG A 112 -8.29 9.39 3.25
C ARG A 112 -7.73 10.54 2.41
N SER A 113 -6.41 10.75 2.51
CA SER A 113 -5.64 11.76 1.79
C SER A 113 -4.18 11.34 1.78
N VAL A 114 -3.41 11.81 0.80
CA VAL A 114 -1.97 11.63 0.80
C VAL A 114 -1.34 12.45 1.93
N ASP A 115 -0.34 11.88 2.60
CA ASP A 115 0.58 12.63 3.45
C ASP A 115 1.87 12.81 2.67
N THR A 116 2.18 14.04 2.28
CA THR A 116 3.38 14.33 1.48
C THR A 116 4.67 13.99 2.24
N ALA A 117 4.65 13.89 3.57
CA ALA A 117 5.80 13.48 4.36
C ALA A 117 6.12 11.97 4.22
N ASP A 118 5.21 11.18 3.66
CA ASP A 118 5.46 9.77 3.33
C ASP A 118 6.23 9.62 2.00
N TYR A 119 6.37 10.69 1.23
CA TYR A 119 6.93 10.70 -0.11
C TYR A 119 8.15 11.60 -0.21
N GLN A 120 8.95 11.33 -1.23
CA GLN A 120 10.00 12.20 -1.71
C GLN A 120 9.63 12.71 -3.11
N PHE A 121 9.90 13.99 -3.36
CA PHE A 121 9.73 14.61 -4.67
C PHE A 121 11.09 14.66 -5.35
N LEU A 122 11.24 13.87 -6.39
CA LEU A 122 12.47 13.73 -7.17
C LEU A 122 12.44 14.72 -8.33
N ASP A 123 13.57 15.35 -8.60
CA ASP A 123 13.75 16.15 -9.81
C ASP A 123 14.22 15.22 -10.94
N PRO A 124 13.41 14.98 -11.99
CA PRO A 124 13.74 14.09 -13.10
C PRO A 124 14.90 14.63 -13.95
N VAL A 125 15.34 15.88 -13.76
CA VAL A 125 16.56 16.41 -14.39
C VAL A 125 17.83 15.85 -13.70
N ASN A 126 17.71 15.35 -12.47
CA ASN A 126 18.82 14.89 -11.63
C ASN A 126 18.66 13.44 -11.13
N ALA A 127 17.68 12.69 -11.66
CA ALA A 127 17.36 11.31 -11.27
C ALA A 127 18.09 10.26 -12.12
#